data_AF-A0A963KKU9-F1
#
_entry.id   AF-A0A963KKU9-F1
#
_cell.length_a   1.000
_cell.length_b   1.000
_cell.length_c   1.000
_cell.angle_alpha   90.00
_cell.angle_beta   90.00
_cell.angle_gamma   90.00
#
_symmetry.space_group_name_H-M   'P 1'
#
loop_
_entity.id
_entity.type
_entity.pdbx_description
1 polymer ?
#
loop_
_entity_poly.entity_id
_entity_poly.type
_entity_poly.pdbx_seq_one_letter_code
_entity_poly.pdbx_strand_id
1 'polypeptide(L)' 'FADVLGLPTVWIPHSYASCNQHAPNEHLLVSVARDALRLMTGLIWDLGEPACRPAMVERH' A
#
# COMPACT_ATOMS: atom_id res chain seq x y z
N PHE A 1 -11.25 8.82 -5.27
CA PHE A 1 -10.58 7.73 -6.01
C PHE A 1 -11.34 6.43 -5.83
N ALA A 2 -11.39 5.86 -4.62
CA ALA A 2 -12.12 4.63 -4.33
C ALA A 2 -13.55 4.63 -4.87
N ASP A 3 -14.32 5.68 -4.56
CA ASP A 3 -15.73 5.79 -4.98
C ASP A 3 -15.89 6.05 -6.48
N VAL A 4 -14.98 6.82 -7.08
CA VAL A 4 -15.01 7.14 -8.51
C VAL A 4 -14.74 5.89 -9.35
N LEU A 5 -13.84 5.03 -8.90
CA LEU A 5 -13.47 3.79 -9.61
C LEU A 5 -14.28 2.57 -9.16
N GLY A 6 -15.01 2.66 -8.06
CA GLY A 6 -15.74 1.53 -7.47
C GLY A 6 -14.83 0.37 -7.06
N LEU A 7 -13.57 0.64 -6.69
CA LEU A 7 -12.58 -0.38 -6.36
C LEU A 7 -12.29 -0.43 -4.86
N PRO A 8 -12.16 -1.65 -4.28
CA PRO A 8 -11.63 -1.79 -2.92
C PRO A 8 -10.30 -1.08 -2.79
N THR A 9 -10.19 -0.16 -1.83
CA THR A 9 -9.01 0.70 -1.66
C THR A 9 -8.51 0.61 -0.22
N VAL A 10 -7.21 0.37 -0.05
CA VAL A 10 -6.54 0.35 1.26
C VAL A 10 -5.39 1.37 1.26
N TRP A 11 -5.18 2.04 2.39
CA TRP A 11 -4.06 2.95 2.59
C TRP A 11 -3.03 2.32 3.53
N ILE A 12 -1.78 2.23 3.09
CA ILE A 12 -0.67 1.62 3.85
C ILE A 12 0.44 2.67 4.01
N PRO A 13 0.62 3.27 5.20
CA PRO A 13 1.61 4.32 5.39
C PRO A 13 3.03 3.75 5.47
N HIS A 14 3.94 4.33 4.69
CA HIS A 14 5.40 4.06 4.75
C HIS A 14 6.19 5.28 5.24
N SER A 15 5.51 6.19 5.94
CA SER A 15 6.09 7.39 6.53
C SER A 15 6.15 7.27 8.06
N TYR A 16 6.64 8.33 8.70
CA TYR A 16 6.70 8.45 10.16
C TYR A 16 6.53 9.92 10.54
N ALA A 17 6.21 10.21 11.81
CA ALA A 17 5.74 11.53 12.25
C ALA A 17 6.70 12.71 11.95
N SER A 18 8.00 12.47 11.77
CA SER A 18 9.03 13.51 11.58
C SER A 18 9.70 13.45 10.21
N CYS A 19 9.05 12.84 9.22
CA CYS A 19 9.57 12.77 7.84
C CYS A 19 9.64 14.14 7.13
N ASN A 20 9.11 15.21 7.72
CA ASN A 20 9.06 16.56 7.16
C ASN A 20 8.38 16.60 5.78
N GLN A 21 7.29 15.84 5.61
CA GLN A 21 6.49 15.89 4.39
C GLN A 21 6.07 17.32 4.06
N HIS A 22 6.33 17.75 2.83
CA HIS A 22 6.05 19.11 2.35
C HIS A 22 6.81 20.21 3.11
N ALA A 23 7.99 19.91 3.67
CA ALA A 23 8.86 20.87 4.35
C ALA A 23 10.35 20.64 4.00
N PRO A 24 11.24 21.63 4.25
CA PRO A 24 12.68 21.43 4.05
C PRO A 24 13.23 20.25 4.84
N ASN A 25 14.25 19.59 4.29
CA ASN A 25 14.82 18.34 4.83
C ASN A 25 13.77 17.22 4.98
N GLU A 26 12.87 17.10 4.00
CA GLU A 26 12.05 15.91 3.82
C GLU A 26 12.94 14.68 3.67
N HIS A 27 12.67 13.64 4.47
CA HIS A 27 13.52 12.46 4.52
C HIS A 27 12.76 11.22 4.95
N LEU A 28 13.31 10.07 4.55
CA LEU A 28 12.81 8.75 4.90
C LEU A 28 13.88 7.97 5.67
N LEU A 29 13.49 7.33 6.77
CA LEU A 29 14.37 6.42 7.49
C LEU A 29 14.64 5.18 6.64
N VAL A 30 15.91 4.81 6.47
CA VAL A 30 16.30 3.62 5.70
C VAL A 30 15.68 2.33 6.26
N SER A 31 15.53 2.24 7.58
CA SER A 31 14.85 1.11 8.23
C SER A 31 13.38 1.01 7.80
N VAL A 32 12.65 2.13 7.84
CA VAL A 32 11.24 2.19 7.41
C VAL A 32 11.12 1.85 5.93
N ALA A 33 12.00 2.37 5.08
CA ALA A 33 12.01 2.03 3.66
C ALA A 33 12.20 0.53 3.42
N ARG A 34 13.09 -0.11 4.18
CA ARG A 34 13.38 -1.55 4.07
C ARG A 34 12.19 -2.41 4.48
N ASP A 35 11.53 -2.07 5.58
CA ASP A 35 10.38 -2.82 6.07
C ASP A 35 9.16 -2.62 5.14
N ALA A 36 8.94 -1.39 4.68
CA ALA A 36 7.93 -1.08 3.68
C ALA A 36 8.12 -1.88 2.38
N LEU A 37 9.36 -1.96 1.88
CA LEU A 37 9.66 -2.73 0.68
C LEU A 37 9.29 -4.21 0.87
N ARG A 38 9.70 -4.82 1.98
CA ARG A 38 9.38 -6.23 2.27
C ARG A 38 7.87 -6.46 2.36
N LEU A 39 7.16 -5.58 3.07
CA LEU A 39 5.72 -5.66 3.23
C LEU A 39 5.01 -5.57 1.88
N MET A 40 5.35 -4.57 1.07
CA MET A 40 4.69 -4.37 -0.23
C MET A 40 5.04 -5.47 -1.22
N THR A 41 6.26 -6.01 -1.18
CA THR A 41 6.64 -7.19 -1.97
C THR A 41 5.76 -8.40 -1.61
N GLY A 42 5.62 -8.71 -0.32
CA GLY A 42 4.77 -9.81 0.13
C GLY A 42 3.31 -9.59 -0.25
N LEU A 43 2.78 -8.40 0.01
CA LEU A 43 1.39 -8.06 -0.31
C LEU A 43 1.09 -8.21 -1.81
N ILE A 44 1.94 -7.65 -2.68
CA ILE A 44 1.73 -7.73 -4.13
C ILE A 44 1.88 -9.17 -4.63
N TRP A 45 2.82 -9.93 -4.06
CA TRP A 45 2.97 -11.35 -4.36
C TRP A 45 1.69 -12.12 -4.02
N ASP A 46 1.22 -12.00 -2.77
CA ASP A 46 0.05 -12.72 -2.27
C ASP A 46 -1.20 -12.37 -3.08
N LEU A 47 -1.40 -11.10 -3.47
CA LEU A 47 -2.52 -10.70 -4.33
C LEU A 47 -2.52 -11.39 -5.70
N GLY A 48 -1.37 -11.85 -6.19
CA GLY A 48 -1.25 -12.62 -7.43
C GLY A 48 -1.58 -14.11 -7.28
N GLU A 49 -1.56 -14.64 -6.04
CA GLU A 49 -1.78 -16.06 -5.78
C GLU A 49 -3.26 -16.45 -6.00
N PRO A 50 -3.55 -17.62 -6.61
CA PRO A 50 -4.92 -18.07 -6.86
C PRO A 50 -5.78 -18.14 -5.59
N ALA A 51 -5.17 -18.47 -4.45
CA ALA A 51 -5.85 -18.56 -3.14
C ALA A 51 -6.32 -17.18 -2.62
N CYS A 52 -5.69 -16.10 -3.07
CA CYS A 52 -6.02 -14.73 -2.68
C CYS A 52 -6.83 -13.99 -3.76
N ARG A 53 -7.17 -14.65 -4.87
CA ARG A 53 -8.02 -14.06 -5.89
C ARG A 53 -9.43 -13.86 -5.32
N PRO A 54 -9.96 -12.63 -5.32
CA PRO A 54 -11.33 -12.42 -4.87
C PRO A 54 -12.28 -13.24 -5.75
N ALA A 55 -13.28 -13.86 -5.13
CA ALA A 55 -14.39 -14.43 -5.88
C ALA A 55 -14.98 -13.33 -6.76
N MET A 56 -15.18 -13.61 -8.05
CA MET A 56 -15.80 -12.65 -8.97
C MET A 56 -17.21 -12.37 -8.45
N VAL A 57 -17.40 -11.19 -7.85
CA VAL A 57 -18.73 -10.75 -7.43
C VAL A 57 -19.43 -10.28 -8.70
N GLU A 58 -20.37 -11.09 -9.21
CA GLU A 58 -21.29 -10.65 -10.25
C GLU A 58 -22.10 -9.46 -9.70
N ARG A 59 -21.82 -8.27 -10.24
CA ARG A 59 -22.59 -7.07 -9.93
C ARG A 59 -23.89 -7.12 -10.72
N HIS A 60 -25.03 -6.99 -10.02
CA HIS A 60 -26.34 -6.75 -10.63
C HIS A 60 -26.40 -5.41 -11.35
#